data_AF-A0A016SXV2-F1
#
_entry.id   AF-A0A016SXV2-F1
#
_cell.length_a   1.000
_cell.length_b   1.000
_cell.length_c   1.000
_cell.angle_alpha   90.00
_cell.angle_beta   90.00
_cell.angle_gamma   90.00
#
_symmetry.space_group_name_H-M   'P 1'
#
loop_
_entity.id
_entity.type
_entity.pdbx_description
1 polymer ?
#
loop_
_entity_poly.entity_id
_entity_poly.type
_entity_poly.pdbx_seq_one_letter_code
_entity_poly.pdbx_strand_id
1 'polypeptide(L)'
;MYKFGSTPLLFGAYRQIRQLPYHHNAENELLVELYRNHRGEYHSKLSGSSRSGPTPQDRLASEWANEISSLGEETRTASQIKQKIYDLKKRALREIEEEVS
;
A
#
# COMPACT_ATOMS: atom_id res chain seq x y z
N MET A 1 44.20 8.27 -11.51
CA MET A 1 44.07 6.81 -11.29
C MET A 1 42.84 6.56 -10.43
N TYR A 2 41.79 5.99 -11.01
CA TYR A 2 40.52 5.71 -10.34
C TYR A 2 40.60 4.49 -9.43
N LYS A 3 39.97 4.54 -8.25
CA LYS A 3 39.30 3.38 -7.62
C LYS A 3 38.04 3.85 -6.89
N PHE A 4 36.91 3.89 -7.60
CA PHE A 4 35.59 3.83 -6.97
C PHE A 4 35.40 2.39 -6.48
N GLY A 5 35.37 2.22 -5.17
CA GLY A 5 34.99 0.97 -4.52
C GLY A 5 33.51 0.69 -4.80
N SER A 6 33.28 -0.34 -5.60
CA SER A 6 31.97 -0.92 -5.86
C SER A 6 31.45 -1.59 -4.58
N THR A 7 30.29 -1.17 -4.10
CA THR A 7 29.46 -1.94 -3.16
C THR A 7 28.13 -2.28 -3.83
N PRO A 8 27.88 -3.55 -4.16
CA PRO A 8 26.56 -4.02 -4.59
C PRO A 8 25.81 -4.60 -3.38
N LEU A 9 24.68 -3.99 -3.01
CA LEU A 9 23.65 -4.62 -2.17
C LEU A 9 22.31 -4.26 -2.82
N LEU A 10 21.83 -5.11 -3.73
CA LEU A 10 20.86 -6.17 -3.43
C LEU A 10 19.62 -5.62 -2.73
N PHE A 11 18.65 -5.16 -3.51
CA PHE A 11 17.25 -5.60 -3.38
C PHE A 11 16.65 -5.60 -4.78
N GLY A 12 16.94 -6.68 -5.52
CA GLY A 12 16.16 -7.04 -6.68
C GLY A 12 14.75 -7.37 -6.24
N ALA A 13 13.79 -6.52 -6.58
CA ALA A 13 12.37 -6.86 -6.63
C ALA A 13 11.59 -5.95 -7.61
N TYR A 14 12.25 -5.15 -8.44
CA TYR A 14 11.59 -4.37 -9.50
C TYR A 14 11.24 -5.22 -10.74
N ARG A 15 10.97 -6.51 -10.56
CA ARG A 15 10.75 -7.45 -11.66
C ARG A 15 9.35 -8.04 -11.65
N GLN A 16 8.31 -7.23 -11.52
CA GLN A 16 6.99 -7.62 -12.05
C GLN A 16 6.11 -6.42 -12.43
N ILE A 17 6.68 -5.40 -13.10
CA ILE A 17 5.87 -4.42 -13.86
C ILE A 17 5.44 -5.11 -15.16
N ARG A 18 4.46 -6.00 -15.10
CA ARG A 18 3.76 -6.48 -16.29
C ARG A 18 2.26 -6.18 -16.18
N GLN A 19 1.92 -5.09 -16.82
CA GLN A 19 0.63 -4.79 -17.46
C GLN A 19 -0.58 -4.76 -16.53
N LEU A 20 -0.63 -3.75 -15.66
CA LEU A 20 -1.90 -3.14 -15.29
C LEU A 20 -1.99 -1.81 -16.06
N PRO A 21 -3.19 -1.36 -16.47
CA PRO A 21 -3.36 -0.04 -17.08
C PRO A 21 -2.64 0.99 -16.19
N TYR A 22 -1.87 1.88 -16.81
CA TYR A 22 -0.95 2.84 -16.14
C TYR A 22 -1.55 3.46 -14.87
N HIS A 23 -2.84 3.79 -14.94
CA HIS A 23 -3.66 4.32 -13.84
C HIS A 23 -3.69 3.44 -12.58
N HIS A 24 -3.88 2.13 -12.75
CA HIS A 24 -3.94 1.17 -11.66
C HIS A 24 -2.60 0.99 -10.96
N ASN A 25 -1.48 1.30 -11.63
CA ASN A 25 -0.16 1.20 -11.02
C ASN A 25 0.11 2.39 -10.10
N ALA A 26 -0.20 3.61 -10.56
CA ALA A 26 -0.09 4.82 -9.75
C ALA A 26 -0.99 4.77 -8.50
N GLU A 27 -2.23 4.30 -8.62
CA GLU A 27 -3.12 4.09 -7.46
C GLU A 27 -2.51 3.10 -6.45
N ASN A 28 -1.93 1.99 -6.92
CA ASN A 28 -1.32 1.00 -6.03
C ASN A 28 -0.06 1.55 -5.34
N GLU A 29 0.79 2.25 -6.08
CA GLU A 29 2.02 2.84 -5.55
C GLU A 29 1.71 3.86 -4.45
N LEU A 30 0.77 4.78 -4.71
CA LEU A 30 0.32 5.75 -3.72
C LEU A 30 -0.30 5.05 -2.49
N LEU A 31 -1.16 4.06 -2.72
CA LEU A 31 -1.80 3.33 -1.61
C LEU A 31 -0.78 2.58 -0.75
N VAL A 32 0.26 1.99 -1.36
CA VAL A 32 1.34 1.33 -0.62
C VAL A 32 2.14 2.35 0.19
N GLU A 33 2.44 3.52 -0.37
CA GLU A 33 3.14 4.58 0.33
C GLU A 33 2.35 5.09 1.55
N LEU A 34 1.08 5.46 1.34
CA LEU A 34 0.16 5.88 2.39
C LEU A 34 0.05 4.82 3.50
N TYR A 35 -0.15 3.56 3.12
CA TYR A 35 -0.24 2.46 4.07
C TYR A 35 1.06 2.26 4.87
N ARG A 36 2.24 2.41 4.24
CA ARG A 36 3.53 2.27 4.93
C ARG A 36 3.74 3.39 5.94
N ASN A 37 3.45 4.63 5.55
CA ASN A 37 3.64 5.81 6.40
C ASN A 37 2.70 5.81 7.62
N HIS A 38 1.49 5.28 7.46
CA HIS A 38 0.45 5.28 8.50
C HIS A 38 0.15 3.88 9.06
N ARG A 39 1.01 2.87 8.82
CA ARG A 39 0.75 1.47 9.22
C ARG A 39 0.40 1.34 10.71
N GLY A 40 1.14 2.04 11.57
CA GLY A 40 0.94 2.00 13.02
C GLY A 40 -0.46 2.50 13.42
N GLU A 41 -0.88 3.62 12.84
CA GLU A 41 -2.19 4.22 13.08
C GLU A 41 -3.31 3.38 12.46
N TYR A 42 -3.11 2.86 11.26
CA TYR A 42 -4.07 2.01 10.55
C TYR A 42 -4.44 0.73 11.32
N HIS A 43 -3.49 0.17 12.07
CA HIS A 43 -3.71 -1.00 12.94
C HIS A 43 -3.90 -0.63 14.42
N SER A 44 -3.97 0.66 14.73
CA SER A 44 -4.19 1.11 16.11
C SER A 44 -5.62 0.84 16.55
N LYS A 45 -5.78 0.59 17.85
CA LYS A 45 -7.09 0.47 18.47
C LYS A 45 -7.60 1.87 18.83
N LEU A 46 -8.92 2.03 18.88
CA LEU A 46 -9.55 3.23 19.44
C LEU A 46 -8.99 3.49 20.84
N SER A 47 -8.24 4.57 21.02
CA SER A 47 -7.76 5.01 22.32
C SER A 47 -8.87 5.82 23.00
N GLY A 48 -9.83 5.14 23.62
CA GLY A 48 -10.91 5.80 24.34
C GLY A 48 -12.07 4.89 24.69
N SER A 49 -12.78 5.24 25.77
CA SER A 49 -13.94 4.49 26.27
C SER A 49 -15.18 4.57 25.35
N SER A 50 -15.14 5.38 24.28
CA SER A 50 -16.20 5.45 23.27
C SER A 50 -16.02 4.37 22.22
N ARG A 51 -16.81 3.29 22.33
CA ARG A 51 -16.93 2.24 21.30
C ARG A 51 -17.73 2.67 20.06
N SER A 52 -18.36 3.84 20.10
CA SER A 52 -19.24 4.36 19.05
C SER A 52 -18.54 5.48 18.28
N GLY A 53 -17.76 5.12 17.27
CA GLY A 53 -17.12 6.07 16.36
C GLY A 53 -16.33 5.36 15.27
N PRO A 54 -16.00 6.04 14.16
CA PRO A 54 -15.13 5.50 13.12
C PRO A 54 -13.78 5.09 13.72
N THR A 55 -13.32 3.89 13.40
CA THR A 55 -11.99 3.46 13.84
C THR A 55 -10.91 4.28 13.12
N PRO A 56 -9.67 4.37 13.65
CA PRO A 56 -8.55 4.95 12.92
C PRO A 56 -8.40 4.36 11.51
N GLN A 57 -8.68 3.06 11.37
CA GLN A 57 -8.72 2.39 10.08
C GLN A 57 -9.81 2.93 9.13
N ASP A 58 -11.03 3.17 9.63
CA ASP A 58 -12.13 3.74 8.85
C ASP A 58 -11.81 5.16 8.38
N ARG A 59 -11.23 5.97 9.26
CA ARG A 59 -10.83 7.34 8.95
C ARG A 59 -9.77 7.36 7.85
N LEU A 60 -8.67 6.65 8.04
CA LEU A 60 -7.58 6.58 7.07
C LEU A 60 -8.05 6.00 5.73
N ALA A 61 -8.86 4.93 5.75
CA ALA A 61 -9.40 4.38 4.51
C ALA A 61 -10.29 5.37 3.75
N SER A 62 -11.00 6.26 4.46
CA SER A 62 -11.82 7.31 3.83
C SER A 62 -10.96 8.44 3.28
N GLU A 63 -9.90 8.84 3.99
CA GLU A 63 -8.94 9.84 3.52
C GLU A 63 -8.22 9.37 2.26
N TRP A 64 -7.67 8.15 2.29
CA TRP A 64 -6.97 7.58 1.13
C TRP A 64 -7.91 7.33 -0.04
N ALA A 65 -9.19 7.03 0.21
CA ALA A 65 -10.17 6.93 -0.86
C ALA A 65 -10.29 8.24 -1.64
N ASN A 66 -10.28 9.39 -0.96
CA ASN A 66 -10.31 10.70 -1.62
C ASN A 66 -9.01 10.97 -2.39
N GLU A 67 -7.86 10.69 -1.80
CA GLU A 67 -6.56 10.89 -2.46
C GLU A 67 -6.41 10.01 -3.70
N ILE A 68 -6.76 8.74 -3.61
CA ILE A 68 -6.70 7.81 -4.74
C ILE A 68 -7.71 8.18 -5.82
N SER A 69 -8.91 8.62 -5.44
CA SER A 69 -9.91 9.13 -6.39
C SER A 69 -9.41 10.37 -7.13
N SER A 70 -8.57 11.19 -6.50
CA SER A 70 -8.02 12.39 -7.15
C SER A 70 -7.04 12.09 -8.28
N LEU A 71 -6.46 10.88 -8.29
CA LEU A 71 -5.58 10.46 -9.36
C LEU A 71 -6.35 10.08 -10.63
N GLY A 72 -7.62 9.66 -10.52
CA GLY A 72 -8.36 9.03 -11.60
C GLY A 72 -9.77 9.52 -11.83
N GLU A 73 -10.43 8.89 -12.79
CA GLU A 73 -11.80 9.23 -13.16
C GLU A 73 -12.84 8.55 -12.25
N GLU A 74 -12.47 7.42 -11.63
CA GLU A 74 -13.35 6.67 -10.75
C GLU A 74 -13.17 7.04 -9.28
N THR A 75 -14.29 7.30 -8.61
CA THR A 75 -14.31 7.45 -7.16
C THR A 75 -14.09 6.10 -6.48
N ARG A 76 -13.17 6.07 -5.52
CA ARG A 76 -12.94 4.97 -4.60
C ARG A 76 -13.70 5.20 -3.31
N THR A 77 -14.14 4.11 -2.70
CA THR A 77 -14.76 4.09 -1.38
C THR A 77 -13.79 3.52 -0.36
N ALA A 78 -13.97 3.87 0.92
CA ALA A 78 -13.16 3.32 2.01
C ALA A 78 -13.15 1.78 2.03
N SER A 79 -14.27 1.13 1.69
CA SER A 79 -14.36 -0.33 1.60
C SER A 79 -13.45 -0.89 0.50
N GLN A 80 -13.46 -0.27 -0.70
CA GLN A 80 -12.58 -0.66 -1.80
C GLN A 80 -11.10 -0.47 -1.44
N ILE A 81 -10.75 0.61 -0.74
CA ILE A 81 -9.38 0.82 -0.26
C ILE A 81 -8.94 -0.30 0.70
N LYS A 82 -9.78 -0.65 1.68
CA LYS A 82 -9.49 -1.75 2.62
C LYS A 82 -9.30 -3.08 1.90
N GLN A 83 -10.18 -3.40 0.95
CA GLN A 83 -10.09 -4.60 0.14
C GLN A 83 -8.78 -4.62 -0.66
N LYS A 84 -8.43 -3.48 -1.28
CA LYS A 84 -7.20 -3.36 -2.06
C LYS A 84 -5.94 -3.57 -1.22
N ILE A 85 -5.88 -3.02 0.00
CA ILE A 85 -4.78 -3.25 0.95
C ILE A 85 -4.67 -4.75 1.28
N TYR A 86 -5.80 -5.42 1.54
CA TYR A 86 -5.80 -6.85 1.79
C TYR A 86 -5.26 -7.64 0.60
N ASP A 87 -5.71 -7.34 -0.62
CA ASP A 87 -5.28 -8.01 -1.84
C ASP A 87 -3.78 -7.81 -2.12
N LEU A 88 -3.28 -6.58 -1.94
CA LEU A 88 -1.86 -6.25 -2.08
C LEU A 88 -1.00 -7.04 -1.09
N LYS A 89 -1.43 -7.11 0.19
CA LYS A 89 -0.73 -7.93 1.20
C LYS A 89 -0.74 -9.41 0.85
N LYS A 90 -1.90 -9.94 0.44
CA LYS A 90 -2.05 -11.35 0.07
C LYS A 90 -1.19 -11.70 -1.15
N ARG A 91 -1.09 -10.79 -2.10
CA ARG A 91 -0.21 -10.93 -3.27
C ARG A 91 1.26 -10.95 -2.86
N ALA A 92 1.70 -9.98 -2.06
CA ALA A 92 3.09 -9.92 -1.59
C ALA A 92 3.50 -11.17 -0.79
N LEU A 93 2.60 -11.70 0.06
CA LEU A 93 2.87 -12.95 0.79
C LEU A 93 3.07 -14.16 -0.14
N ARG A 94 2.25 -14.29 -1.18
CA ARG A 94 2.39 -15.38 -2.17
C ARG A 94 3.68 -15.27 -2.97
N GLU A 95 4.06 -14.05 -3.37
CA GLU A 95 5.32 -13.82 -4.09
C GLU A 95 6.53 -14.23 -3.22
N ILE A 96 6.50 -13.95 -1.91
CA ILE A 96 7.54 -14.42 -0.97
C ILE A 96 7.55 -15.94 -0.83
N GLU A 97 6.38 -16.59 -0.76
CA GLU A 97 6.29 -18.06 -0.67
C GLU A 97 6.82 -18.75 -1.94
N GLU A 98 6.54 -18.19 -3.12
CA GLU A 98 7.03 -18.70 -4.41
C GLU A 98 8.55 -18.54 -4.58
N GLU A 99 9.16 -17.48 -4.02
CA GLU A 99 10.62 -17.27 -4.07
C GLU A 99 11.41 -18.17 -3.12
N VAL A 100 10.77 -18.67 -2.06
CA VAL A 100 11.41 -19.51 -1.02
C VAL A 100 11.25 -21.01 -1.30
N SER A 101 10.32 -21.39 -2.19
CA SER A 101 10.03 -22.78 -2.56
C SER A 101 10.89 -23.31 -3.71
#